data_AF-A0A7G8Z9F0-F1
#
_entry.id   AF-A0A7G8Z9F0-F1
#
_cell.length_a   1.000
_cell.length_b   1.000
_cell.length_c   1.000
_cell.angle_alpha   90.00
_cell.angle_beta   90.00
_cell.angle_gamma   90.00
#
_symmetry.space_group_name_H-M   'P 1'
#
loop_
_entity.id
_entity.type
_entity.pdbx_description
1 polymer ?
#
loop_
_entity_poly.entity_id
_entity_poly.type
_entity_poly.pdbx_seq_one_letter_code
_entity_poly.pdbx_strand_id
1 'polypeptide(L)'
;MTIFENIYLRSNVRMMSFLGQWPYQSLFLRVIIRILIMLAIWSIFIPKLIKLCKVINDINGIIECIPMIGLHTVSVTKYFNWMINSHKMKVLLRHMQQDWDNLKSDEDKKIMNKICERGKFISIGYSSENN
;
A
#
# COMPACT_ATOMS: atom_id res chain seq x y z
N MET A 1 -0.47 -22.58 11.31
CA MET A 1 -0.58 -21.82 10.06
C MET A 1 -0.93 -20.40 10.44
N THR A 2 -0.05 -19.44 10.19
CA THR A 2 -0.36 -18.04 10.54
C THR A 2 -1.40 -17.49 9.56
N ILE A 3 -2.28 -16.59 10.01
CA ILE A 3 -3.27 -15.95 9.13
C ILE A 3 -2.63 -15.32 7.88
N PHE A 4 -1.37 -14.88 7.98
CA PHE A 4 -0.60 -14.26 6.89
C PHE A 4 -0.11 -15.24 5.82
N GLU A 5 -0.01 -16.53 6.14
CA GLU A 5 0.27 -17.60 5.19
C GLU A 5 -1.00 -18.10 4.49
N ASN A 6 -2.18 -17.71 4.99
CA ASN A 6 -3.45 -18.03 4.37
C ASN A 6 -3.54 -17.40 2.97
N ILE A 7 -4.13 -18.14 2.02
CA ILE A 7 -4.28 -17.77 0.61
C ILE A 7 -4.99 -16.42 0.43
N TYR A 8 -5.75 -15.97 1.44
CA TYR A 8 -6.46 -14.70 1.44
C TYR A 8 -5.54 -13.49 1.64
N LEU A 9 -4.60 -13.55 2.58
CA LEU A 9 -3.72 -12.41 2.91
C LEU A 9 -2.37 -12.47 2.22
N ARG A 10 -1.97 -13.63 1.68
CA ARG A 10 -0.67 -13.85 1.04
C ARG A 10 -0.34 -12.81 -0.04
N SER A 11 -1.32 -12.42 -0.87
CA SER A 11 -1.12 -11.39 -1.91
C SER A 11 -0.83 -10.02 -1.31
N ASN A 12 -1.60 -9.62 -0.29
CA ASN A 12 -1.43 -8.33 0.40
C ASN A 12 -0.08 -8.26 1.12
N VAL A 13 0.32 -9.35 1.80
CA VAL A 13 1.63 -9.47 2.44
C VAL A 13 2.76 -9.28 1.43
N ARG A 14 2.67 -9.90 0.25
CA ARG A 14 3.65 -9.74 -0.83
C ARG A 14 3.71 -8.30 -1.32
N MET A 15 2.57 -7.69 -1.65
CA MET A 15 2.51 -6.28 -2.09
C MET A 15 3.12 -5.34 -1.05
N MET A 16 2.73 -5.48 0.22
CA MET A 16 3.29 -4.67 1.30
C MET A 16 4.80 -4.91 1.46
N SER A 17 5.29 -6.14 1.26
CA SER A 17 6.72 -6.44 1.32
C SER A 17 7.47 -5.76 0.17
N PHE A 18 6.96 -5.85 -1.06
CA PHE A 18 7.53 -5.17 -2.23
C PHE A 18 7.60 -3.65 -2.05
N LEU A 19 6.66 -3.05 -1.31
CA LEU A 19 6.65 -1.61 -1.03
C LEU A 19 7.53 -1.20 0.17
N GLY A 20 8.20 -2.14 0.85
CA GLY A 20 8.94 -1.84 2.08
C GLY A 20 8.00 -1.48 3.25
N GLN A 21 6.75 -1.93 3.14
CA GLN A 21 5.66 -1.69 4.08
C GLN A 21 5.38 -2.90 4.99
N TRP A 22 5.85 -4.10 4.66
CA TRP A 22 5.57 -5.23 5.57
C TRP A 22 6.28 -5.06 6.94
N PRO A 23 5.57 -5.03 8.08
CA PRO A 23 6.18 -4.72 9.37
C PRO A 23 6.98 -5.88 9.98
N TYR A 24 6.87 -7.09 9.42
CA TYR A 24 7.64 -8.27 9.85
C TYR A 24 8.82 -8.60 8.91
N GLN A 25 9.08 -7.81 7.86
CA GLN A 25 10.27 -7.97 7.01
C GLN A 25 11.55 -7.47 7.72
N SER A 26 12.73 -7.90 7.27
CA SER A 26 14.01 -7.46 7.85
C SER A 26 14.19 -5.93 7.75
N LEU A 27 14.78 -5.34 8.79
CA LEU A 27 14.96 -3.89 8.88
C LEU A 27 15.82 -3.36 7.72
N PHE A 28 16.90 -4.07 7.41
CA PHE A 28 17.83 -3.71 6.32
C PHE A 28 17.13 -3.69 4.95
N LEU A 29 16.44 -4.78 4.60
CA LEU A 29 15.71 -4.87 3.33
C LEU A 29 14.62 -3.79 3.23
N ARG A 30 13.89 -3.57 4.33
CA ARG A 30 12.88 -2.52 4.42
C ARG A 30 13.43 -1.14 4.12
N VAL A 31 14.59 -0.80 4.69
CA VAL A 31 15.24 0.50 4.48
C VAL A 31 15.69 0.66 3.03
N ILE A 32 16.31 -0.37 2.45
CA ILE A 32 16.72 -0.35 1.04
C ILE A 32 15.53 -0.12 0.12
N ILE A 33 14.45 -0.91 0.28
CA ILE A 33 13.25 -0.80 -0.56
C ILE A 33 12.64 0.59 -0.43
N ARG A 34 12.56 1.15 0.78
CA ARG A 34 12.04 2.51 1.00
C ARG A 34 12.88 3.56 0.29
N ILE A 35 14.20 3.47 0.35
CA ILE A 35 15.10 4.39 -0.37
C ILE A 35 14.85 4.30 -1.87
N LEU A 36 14.80 3.08 -2.43
CA LEU A 36 14.55 2.87 -3.86
C LEU A 36 13.19 3.45 -4.31
N ILE A 37 12.14 3.23 -3.55
CA ILE A 37 10.79 3.77 -3.85
C ILE A 37 10.79 5.29 -3.78
N MET A 38 11.42 5.88 -2.75
CA MET A 38 11.51 7.33 -2.65
C MET A 38 12.27 7.93 -3.83
N LEU A 39 13.40 7.33 -4.24
CA LEU A 39 14.14 7.76 -5.42
C LEU A 39 13.30 7.69 -6.70
N ALA A 40 12.55 6.59 -6.88
CA ALA A 40 11.66 6.41 -8.03
C ALA A 40 10.51 7.44 -8.05
N ILE A 41 9.94 7.77 -6.88
CA ILE A 41 8.89 8.79 -6.81
C ILE A 41 9.46 10.18 -7.16
N TRP A 42 10.61 10.54 -6.59
CA TRP A 42 11.24 11.83 -6.86
C TRP A 42 11.72 11.98 -8.31
N SER A 43 12.21 10.90 -8.93
CA SER A 43 12.65 10.93 -10.34
C SER A 43 11.51 11.23 -11.31
N ILE A 44 10.27 10.88 -10.97
CA ILE A 44 9.07 11.19 -11.77
C ILE A 44 8.51 12.57 -11.38
N PHE A 45 8.50 12.89 -10.08
CA PHE A 45 7.89 14.12 -9.58
C PHE A 45 8.64 15.39 -10.01
N ILE A 46 9.99 15.37 -9.97
CA ILE A 46 10.83 16.52 -10.34
C ILE A 46 10.58 16.98 -11.79
N PRO A 47 10.63 16.11 -12.82
CA PRO A 47 10.31 16.50 -14.20
C PRO A 47 8.91 17.11 -14.37
N LYS A 48 7.92 16.63 -13.60
CA LYS A 48 6.55 17.18 -13.66
C LYS A 48 6.47 18.58 -13.05
N LEU A 49 7.19 18.84 -11.96
CA LEU A 49 7.31 20.20 -11.41
C LEU A 49 8.02 21.14 -12.40
N ILE A 50 9.09 20.69 -13.05
CA ILE A 50 9.79 21.48 -14.08
C ILE A 50 8.85 21.79 -15.25
N LYS A 51 8.07 20.80 -15.75
CA LYS A 51 7.07 21.02 -16.81
C LYS A 51 6.04 22.06 -16.36
N LEU A 52 5.52 21.95 -15.13
CA LEU A 52 4.57 22.92 -14.57
C LEU A 52 5.15 24.34 -14.56
N CYS A 53 6.39 24.53 -14.08
CA CYS A 53 7.04 25.84 -14.07
C CYS A 53 7.19 26.44 -15.47
N LYS A 54 7.44 25.61 -16.49
CA LYS A 54 7.56 26.07 -17.89
C LYS A 54 6.23 26.51 -18.49
N VAL A 55 5.12 25.88 -18.10
CA VAL A 55 3.78 26.16 -18.65
C VAL A 55 2.93 27.05 -17.73
N ILE A 56 3.53 27.69 -16.71
CA ILE A 56 2.78 28.44 -15.69
C ILE A 56 1.99 29.64 -16.25
N ASN A 57 2.35 30.14 -17.43
CA ASN A 57 1.63 31.21 -18.12
C ASN A 57 0.59 30.69 -19.13
N ASP A 58 0.48 29.37 -19.30
CA ASP A 58 -0.48 28.70 -20.19
C ASP A 58 -1.47 27.86 -19.36
N ILE A 59 -2.71 28.34 -19.26
CA ILE A 59 -3.78 27.69 -18.51
C ILE A 59 -4.03 26.26 -19.00
N ASN A 60 -3.96 26.03 -20.32
CA ASN A 60 -4.17 24.70 -20.89
C ASN A 60 -3.06 23.73 -20.45
N GLY A 61 -1.80 24.19 -20.49
CA GLY A 61 -0.66 23.42 -20.01
C GLY A 61 -0.70 23.13 -18.51
N ILE A 62 -1.21 24.07 -17.69
CA ILE A 62 -1.41 23.86 -16.24
C ILE A 62 -2.45 22.77 -15.99
N ILE A 63 -3.61 22.84 -16.65
CA ILE A 63 -4.71 21.88 -16.49
C ILE A 63 -4.23 20.45 -16.82
N GLU A 64 -3.38 20.29 -17.84
CA GLU A 64 -2.78 18.99 -18.18
C GLU A 64 -1.87 18.42 -17.07
N CYS A 65 -1.20 19.29 -16.31
CA CYS A 65 -0.22 18.90 -15.30
C CYS A 65 -0.84 18.61 -13.92
N ILE A 66 -1.94 19.28 -13.57
CA ILE A 66 -2.59 19.19 -12.24
C ILE A 66 -2.92 17.75 -11.82
N PRO A 67 -3.58 16.91 -12.66
CA PRO A 67 -3.97 15.57 -12.24
C PRO A 67 -2.77 14.71 -11.83
N MET A 68 -1.70 14.74 -12.63
CA MET A 68 -0.49 13.99 -12.35
C MET A 68 0.20 14.46 -11.07
N ILE A 69 0.28 15.78 -10.84
CA ILE A 69 0.86 16.34 -9.62
C ILE A 69 0.03 15.92 -8.41
N GLY A 70 -1.30 16.03 -8.49
CA GLY A 70 -2.20 15.59 -7.43
C GLY A 70 -2.03 14.11 -7.09
N LEU A 71 -1.97 13.24 -8.09
CA LEU A 71 -1.73 11.80 -7.91
C LEU A 71 -0.40 11.52 -7.21
N HIS A 72 0.67 12.21 -7.62
CA HIS A 72 1.98 12.07 -6.97
C HIS A 72 1.94 12.56 -5.52
N THR A 73 1.32 13.71 -5.24
CA THR A 73 1.18 14.24 -3.88
C THR A 73 0.43 13.25 -2.99
N VAL A 74 -0.73 12.76 -3.43
CA VAL A 74 -1.51 11.77 -2.67
C VAL A 74 -0.70 10.50 -2.41
N SER A 75 0.03 10.01 -3.41
CA SER A 75 0.85 8.80 -3.30
C SER A 75 1.99 8.97 -2.29
N VAL A 76 2.71 10.10 -2.35
CA VAL A 76 3.76 10.46 -1.39
C VAL A 76 3.18 10.55 0.01
N THR A 77 2.09 11.29 0.19
CA THR A 77 1.43 11.46 1.49
C THR A 77 1.00 10.12 2.07
N LYS A 78 0.37 9.24 1.28
CA LYS A 78 0.01 7.89 1.72
C LYS A 78 1.23 7.07 2.14
N TYR A 79 2.31 7.13 1.36
CA TYR A 79 3.54 6.40 1.65
C TYR A 79 4.17 6.83 2.97
N PHE A 80 4.29 8.14 3.21
CA PHE A 80 4.80 8.69 4.47
C PHE A 80 3.86 8.41 5.64
N ASN A 81 2.55 8.55 5.44
CA ASN A 81 1.57 8.22 6.48
C ASN A 81 1.73 6.77 6.94
N TRP A 82 1.89 5.84 5.99
CA TRP A 82 2.12 4.45 6.28
C TRP A 82 3.44 4.25 7.05
N MET A 83 4.52 4.94 6.65
CA MET A 83 5.82 4.85 7.33
C MET A 83 5.74 5.30 8.80
N ILE A 84 5.11 6.45 9.06
CA ILE A 84 4.93 7.02 10.40
C ILE A 84 4.02 6.12 11.25
N ASN A 85 2.92 5.63 10.67
CA ASN A 85 1.96 4.78 11.38
C ASN A 85 2.30 3.28 11.29
N SER A 86 3.52 2.91 10.88
CA SER A 86 3.91 1.51 10.69
C SER A 86 3.82 0.68 11.97
N HIS A 87 4.01 1.31 13.15
CA HIS A 87 3.77 0.67 14.43
C HIS A 87 2.30 0.31 14.65
N LYS A 88 1.38 1.25 14.38
CA LYS A 88 -0.07 1.01 14.49
C LYS A 88 -0.53 -0.11 13.54
N MET A 89 0.02 -0.13 12.32
CA MET A 89 -0.23 -1.21 11.37
C MET A 89 0.24 -2.58 11.91
N LYS A 90 1.42 -2.63 12.52
CA LYS A 90 1.93 -3.86 13.16
C LYS A 90 1.02 -4.34 14.29
N VAL A 91 0.49 -3.43 15.11
CA VAL A 91 -0.46 -3.76 16.19
C VAL A 91 -1.76 -4.32 15.60
N LEU A 92 -2.31 -3.68 14.57
CA LEU A 92 -3.51 -4.15 13.89
C LEU A 92 -3.34 -5.58 13.35
N LEU A 93 -2.25 -5.86 12.65
CA LEU A 93 -1.96 -7.20 12.13
C LEU A 93 -1.83 -8.22 13.27
N ARG A 94 -1.20 -7.84 14.39
CA ARG A 94 -1.11 -8.72 15.56
C ARG A 94 -2.50 -9.08 16.12
N HIS A 95 -3.40 -8.10 16.24
CA HIS A 95 -4.77 -8.38 16.69
C HIS A 95 -5.49 -9.30 15.70
N MET A 96 -5.38 -9.07 14.40
CA MET A 96 -5.96 -9.98 13.39
C MET A 96 -5.45 -11.42 13.54
N GLN A 97 -4.17 -11.60 13.86
CA GLN A 97 -3.61 -12.92 14.12
C GLN A 97 -4.17 -13.54 15.41
N GLN A 98 -4.26 -12.77 16.49
CA GLN A 98 -4.83 -13.23 17.75
C GLN A 98 -6.31 -13.61 17.61
N ASP A 99 -7.10 -12.81 16.90
CA ASP A 99 -8.50 -13.09 16.64
C ASP A 99 -8.65 -14.39 15.84
N TRP A 100 -7.78 -14.62 14.85
CA TRP A 100 -7.76 -15.85 14.07
C TRP A 100 -7.41 -17.08 14.91
N ASP A 101 -6.37 -16.98 15.75
CA ASP A 101 -5.92 -18.08 16.60
C ASP A 101 -6.97 -18.43 17.68
N ASN A 102 -7.84 -17.49 18.05
CA ASN A 102 -8.90 -17.67 19.04
C ASN A 102 -10.26 -18.13 18.47
N LEU A 103 -10.35 -18.41 17.16
CA LEU A 103 -11.60 -18.87 16.53
C LEU A 103 -11.97 -20.29 17.01
N LYS A 104 -13.03 -20.41 17.81
CA LYS A 104 -13.48 -21.69 18.39
C LYS A 104 -14.65 -22.33 17.64
N SER A 105 -15.68 -21.56 17.28
CA SER A 105 -16.85 -22.08 16.57
C SER A 105 -16.58 -22.25 15.07
N ASP A 106 -17.18 -23.26 14.46
CA ASP A 106 -17.19 -23.44 13.01
C ASP A 106 -18.04 -22.38 12.29
N GLU A 107 -19.05 -21.80 12.95
CA GLU A 107 -19.76 -20.62 12.42
C GLU A 107 -18.83 -19.40 12.32
N ASP A 108 -18.05 -19.13 13.37
CA ASP A 108 -17.11 -18.00 13.41
C ASP A 108 -16.03 -18.14 12.33
N LYS A 109 -15.50 -19.37 12.15
CA LYS A 109 -14.55 -19.67 11.07
C LYS A 109 -15.18 -19.43 9.69
N LYS A 110 -16.44 -19.82 9.48
CA LYS A 110 -17.16 -19.61 8.21
C LYS A 110 -17.34 -18.11 7.93
N ILE A 111 -17.70 -17.32 8.94
CA ILE A 111 -17.84 -15.87 8.81
C ILE A 111 -16.48 -15.23 8.49
N MET A 112 -15.43 -15.60 9.23
CA MET A 112 -14.08 -15.08 9.00
C MET A 112 -13.58 -15.39 7.59
N ASN A 113 -13.75 -16.62 7.11
CA ASN A 113 -13.38 -16.99 5.74
C ASN A 113 -14.12 -16.14 4.69
N LYS A 114 -15.42 -15.88 4.89
CA LYS A 114 -16.20 -15.01 3.98
C LYS A 114 -15.68 -13.56 3.98
N ILE A 115 -15.24 -13.05 5.13
CA ILE A 115 -14.62 -11.71 5.24
C ILE A 115 -13.27 -11.70 4.52
N CYS A 116 -12.43 -12.72 4.74
CA CYS A 116 -11.14 -12.85 4.09
C CYS A 116 -11.25 -13.00 2.56
N GLU A 117 -12.24 -13.73 2.06
CA GLU A 117 -12.54 -13.84 0.62
C GLU A 117 -12.90 -12.51 0.00
N ARG A 118 -13.81 -11.76 0.64
CA ARG A 118 -14.19 -10.42 0.20
C ARG A 118 -12.98 -9.47 0.21
N GLY A 119 -12.18 -9.51 1.26
CA GLY A 119 -10.96 -8.70 1.37
C GLY A 119 -9.97 -9.02 0.24
N LYS A 120 -9.77 -10.31 -0.07
CA LYS A 120 -8.94 -10.75 -1.19
C LYS A 120 -9.49 -10.25 -2.53
N PHE A 121 -10.79 -10.42 -2.77
CA PHE A 121 -11.43 -9.97 -4.01
C PHE A 121 -11.24 -8.46 -4.23
N ILE A 122 -11.51 -7.65 -3.20
CA ILE A 122 -11.32 -6.20 -3.24
C ILE A 122 -9.84 -5.85 -3.50
N SER A 123 -8.92 -6.49 -2.78
CA SER A 123 -7.49 -6.21 -2.92
C SER A 123 -6.97 -6.55 -4.31
N ILE A 124 -7.42 -7.67 -4.89
CA ILE A 124 -7.12 -8.04 -6.26
C ILE A 124 -7.73 -7.01 -7.21
N GLY A 125 -9.02 -6.70 -7.09
CA GLY A 125 -9.69 -5.72 -7.95
C GLY A 125 -9.01 -4.35 -7.99
N TYR A 126 -8.56 -3.85 -6.82
CA TYR A 126 -7.78 -2.59 -6.75
C TYR A 126 -6.38 -2.69 -7.33
N SER A 127 -5.76 -3.87 -7.31
CA SER A 127 -4.40 -4.08 -7.83
C SER A 127 -4.40 -4.50 -9.30
N SER A 128 -5.53 -5.01 -9.78
CA SER A 128 -5.83 -5.33 -11.17
C SER A 128 -6.72 -4.23 -11.75
N GLU A 129 -6.22 -3.00 -11.80
CA GLU A 129 -6.83 -2.02 -12.69
C GLU A 129 -6.42 -2.36 -14.13
N ASN A 130 -7.45 -2.61 -14.94
CA ASN A 130 -7.49 -3.06 -16.32
C ASN A 130 -6.30 -2.63 -17.21
N ASN A 131 -5.68 -3.64 -17.85
CA ASN A 131 -5.08 -3.49 -19.19
C ASN A 131 -6.11 -2.92 -20.18
#